data_AF-A0A2T5XVB5-F1
#
_entry.id   AF-A0A2T5XVB5-F1
#
_cell.length_a   1.000
_cell.length_b   1.000
_cell.length_c   1.000
_cell.angle_alpha   90.00
_cell.angle_beta   90.00
_cell.angle_gamma   90.00
#
_symmetry.space_group_name_H-M   'P 1'
#
loop_
_entity.id
_entity.type
_entity.pdbx_description
1 polymer ?
#
loop_
_entity_poly.entity_id
_entity_poly.type
_entity_poly.pdbx_seq_one_letter_code
_entity_poly.pdbx_strand_id
1 'polypeptide(L)'
;MKKIKDLYIAKEKFSNINKIEKKIDYEKWKKFIDTHKDYFIWNEDTEDGIFRKDNIDKIPDWAKEGILRSLNKTESYAEFNSEKKYYEIRICFIEELNVISITSQKRITLKHLKMLLNMANYLDALLLIDGKTVIDQQFIEELERKQ
;
A
#
# COMPACT_ATOMS: atom_id res chain seq x y z
N MET A 1 -14.91 2.92 18.23
CA MET A 1 -14.50 3.24 16.85
C MET A 1 -14.46 1.95 16.04
N LYS A 2 -15.15 1.85 14.89
CA LYS A 2 -15.10 0.65 14.04
C LYS A 2 -13.65 0.46 13.57
N LYS A 3 -13.12 -0.78 13.62
CA LYS A 3 -11.73 -1.06 13.21
C LYS A 3 -11.59 -0.69 11.73
N ILE A 4 -10.74 0.28 11.41
CA ILE A 4 -10.39 0.60 10.02
C ILE A 4 -9.67 -0.63 9.47
N LYS A 5 -10.23 -1.19 8.41
CA LYS A 5 -9.74 -2.34 7.65
C LYS A 5 -9.94 -2.05 6.17
N ASP A 6 -9.32 -2.86 5.32
CA ASP A 6 -9.56 -2.86 3.88
C ASP A 6 -9.43 -1.46 3.27
N LEU A 7 -8.24 -0.90 3.46
CA LEU A 7 -7.86 0.42 2.96
C LEU A 7 -7.40 0.32 1.52
N TYR A 8 -7.86 1.26 0.71
CA TYR A 8 -7.49 1.38 -0.69
C TYR A 8 -7.19 2.82 -1.06
N ILE A 9 -6.27 3.02 -1.99
CA ILE A 9 -6.18 4.29 -2.74
C ILE A 9 -6.65 4.01 -4.16
N ALA A 10 -7.64 4.77 -4.63
CA ALA A 10 -8.23 4.64 -5.96
C ALA A 10 -8.71 6.00 -6.47
N LYS A 11 -8.80 6.15 -7.80
CA LYS A 11 -9.30 7.39 -8.44
C LYS A 11 -10.80 7.60 -8.32
N GLU A 12 -11.54 6.59 -7.88
CA GLU A 12 -12.98 6.61 -7.71
C GLU A 12 -13.43 5.64 -6.62
N LYS A 13 -14.63 5.83 -6.10
CA LYS A 13 -15.28 4.87 -5.20
C LYS A 13 -15.72 3.64 -5.98
N PHE A 14 -15.71 2.49 -5.34
CA PHE A 14 -16.12 1.23 -5.97
C PHE A 14 -16.85 0.32 -5.00
N SER A 15 -17.76 -0.49 -5.54
CA SER A 15 -18.37 -1.63 -4.85
C SER A 15 -17.77 -2.96 -5.29
N ASN A 16 -17.16 -2.98 -6.47
CA ASN A 16 -16.43 -4.12 -7.03
C ASN A 16 -15.10 -3.62 -7.57
N ILE A 17 -14.01 -4.11 -6.98
CA ILE A 17 -12.63 -3.73 -7.31
C ILE A 17 -12.27 -4.03 -8.77
N ASN A 18 -12.90 -5.02 -9.39
CA ASN A 18 -12.66 -5.39 -10.79
C ASN A 18 -13.32 -4.44 -11.80
N LYS A 19 -14.05 -3.42 -11.33
CA LYS A 19 -14.77 -2.46 -12.18
C LYS A 19 -14.21 -1.03 -12.07
N ILE A 20 -13.01 -0.87 -11.52
CA ILE A 20 -12.35 0.43 -11.45
C ILE A 20 -11.75 0.74 -12.83
N GLU A 21 -12.18 1.84 -13.43
CA GLU A 21 -11.76 2.23 -14.78
C GLU A 21 -10.62 3.26 -14.73
N LYS A 22 -10.64 4.14 -13.72
CA LYS A 22 -9.67 5.22 -13.60
C LYS A 22 -8.35 4.73 -13.00
N LYS A 23 -7.28 4.91 -13.77
CA LYS A 23 -5.93 4.43 -13.43
C LYS A 23 -5.18 5.36 -12.48
N ILE A 24 -4.43 4.76 -11.56
CA ILE A 24 -3.41 5.46 -10.78
C ILE A 24 -2.14 5.54 -11.63
N ASP A 25 -1.50 6.70 -11.61
CA ASP A 25 -0.23 6.91 -12.29
C ASP A 25 0.89 6.14 -11.56
N TYR A 26 1.42 5.11 -12.21
CA TYR A 26 2.45 4.23 -11.67
C TYR A 26 3.79 4.96 -11.43
N GLU A 27 4.15 5.92 -12.29
CA GLU A 27 5.39 6.68 -12.12
C GLU A 27 5.28 7.64 -10.93
N LYS A 28 4.11 8.28 -10.74
CA LYS A 28 3.85 9.06 -9.52
C LYS A 28 3.88 8.18 -8.26
N TRP A 29 3.33 6.97 -8.30
CA TRP A 29 3.41 6.01 -7.20
C TRP A 29 4.87 5.70 -6.82
N LYS A 30 5.68 5.30 -7.80
CA LYS A 30 7.11 5.02 -7.58
C LYS A 30 7.83 6.23 -6.99
N LYS A 31 7.61 7.41 -7.59
CA LYS A 31 8.22 8.65 -7.14
C LYS A 31 7.85 8.96 -5.69
N PHE A 32 6.58 8.77 -5.30
CA PHE A 32 6.15 9.02 -3.93
C PHE A 32 6.89 8.14 -2.93
N ILE A 33 6.98 6.84 -3.18
CA ILE A 33 7.72 5.92 -2.30
C ILE A 33 9.21 6.27 -2.28
N ASP A 34 9.80 6.54 -3.44
CA ASP A 34 11.22 6.90 -3.56
C ASP A 34 11.58 8.21 -2.84
N THR A 35 10.63 9.14 -2.66
CA THR A 35 10.83 10.38 -1.89
C THR A 35 10.49 10.26 -0.40
N HIS A 36 9.91 9.14 0.04
CA HIS A 36 9.52 8.88 1.44
C HIS A 36 10.18 7.61 1.99
N LYS A 37 11.46 7.40 1.66
CA LYS A 37 12.25 6.23 2.08
C LYS A 37 12.55 6.17 3.59
N ASP A 38 12.33 7.27 4.30
CA ASP A 38 12.35 7.33 5.75
C ASP A 38 11.14 6.61 6.38
N TYR A 39 10.05 6.45 5.62
CA TYR A 39 8.84 5.76 6.05
C TYR A 39 8.63 4.41 5.35
N PHE A 40 8.89 4.34 4.04
CA PHE A 40 8.66 3.16 3.22
C PHE A 40 9.97 2.49 2.79
N ILE A 41 9.91 1.18 2.59
CA ILE A 41 10.95 0.40 1.93
C ILE A 41 10.34 -0.41 0.80
N TRP A 42 11.01 -0.47 -0.35
CA TRP A 42 10.58 -1.34 -1.44
C TRP A 42 10.76 -2.81 -1.07
N ASN A 43 9.89 -3.68 -1.57
CA ASN A 43 9.99 -5.12 -1.32
C ASN A 43 11.36 -5.66 -1.77
N GLU A 44 11.82 -5.28 -2.96
CA GLU A 44 13.13 -5.68 -3.50
C GLU A 44 14.34 -5.20 -2.67
N ASP A 45 14.15 -4.22 -1.79
CA ASP A 45 15.20 -3.69 -0.91
C ASP A 45 15.14 -4.34 0.50
N THR A 46 14.16 -5.21 0.78
CA THR A 46 14.10 -5.96 2.04
C THR A 46 15.01 -7.19 2.01
N GLU A 47 15.39 -7.72 3.18
CA GLU A 47 16.18 -8.96 3.28
C GLU A 47 15.50 -10.13 2.53
N ASP A 48 14.18 -10.30 2.66
CA ASP A 48 13.42 -11.34 1.97
C ASP A 48 13.37 -11.09 0.45
N GLY A 49 13.17 -9.84 0.03
CA GLY A 49 13.17 -9.49 -1.39
C GLY A 49 14.52 -9.73 -2.07
N ILE A 50 15.61 -9.33 -1.43
CA ILE A 50 16.99 -9.61 -1.88
C ILE A 50 17.21 -11.12 -1.97
N PHE A 51 16.86 -11.87 -0.90
CA PHE A 51 17.00 -13.32 -0.88
C PHE A 51 16.23 -14.00 -2.04
N ARG A 52 14.99 -13.59 -2.30
CA ARG A 52 14.17 -14.14 -3.39
C ARG A 52 14.75 -13.80 -4.76
N LYS A 53 15.25 -12.58 -4.94
CA LYS A 53 15.89 -12.15 -6.19
C LYS A 53 17.13 -12.99 -6.50
N ASP A 54 18.00 -13.20 -5.51
CA ASP A 54 19.25 -13.95 -5.66
C ASP A 54 19.02 -15.46 -5.88
N ASN A 55 17.84 -15.97 -5.53
CA ASN A 55 17.48 -17.38 -5.65
C ASN A 55 16.39 -17.65 -6.69
N ILE A 56 16.05 -16.68 -7.54
CA ILE A 56 14.91 -16.78 -8.47
C ILE A 56 15.03 -17.98 -9.42
N ASP A 57 16.24 -18.33 -9.84
CA ASP A 57 16.50 -19.47 -10.73
C ASP A 57 16.20 -20.82 -10.08
N LYS A 58 16.14 -20.87 -8.74
CA LYS A 58 15.81 -22.09 -7.96
C LYS A 58 14.30 -22.26 -7.75
N ILE A 59 13.50 -21.25 -8.09
CA ILE A 59 12.05 -21.27 -7.93
C ILE A 59 11.41 -21.93 -9.16
N PRO A 60 10.32 -22.72 -9.02
CA PRO A 60 9.56 -23.20 -10.17
C PRO A 60 9.00 -22.08 -11.04
N ASP A 61 8.98 -22.24 -12.36
CA ASP A 61 8.55 -21.19 -13.31
C ASP A 61 7.15 -20.64 -13.03
N TRP A 62 6.21 -21.50 -12.60
CA TRP A 62 4.85 -21.08 -12.24
C TRP A 62 4.81 -20.06 -11.08
N ALA A 63 5.82 -20.03 -10.22
CA ALA A 63 5.93 -19.12 -9.10
C ALA A 63 6.86 -17.91 -9.39
N LYS A 64 7.76 -18.02 -10.38
CA LYS A 64 8.70 -16.94 -10.73
C LYS A 64 7.99 -15.66 -11.13
N GLU A 65 6.93 -15.76 -11.94
CA GLU A 65 6.20 -14.60 -12.44
C GLU A 65 5.67 -13.73 -11.30
N GLY A 66 5.01 -14.35 -10.31
CA GLY A 66 4.48 -13.65 -9.14
C GLY A 66 5.57 -12.98 -8.30
N ILE A 67 6.70 -13.67 -8.09
CA ILE A 67 7.83 -13.12 -7.34
C ILE A 67 8.45 -11.93 -8.08
N LEU A 68 8.78 -12.07 -9.37
CA LEU A 68 9.36 -11.00 -10.17
C LEU A 68 8.44 -9.78 -10.22
N ARG A 69 7.13 -10.01 -10.35
CA ARG A 69 6.13 -8.93 -10.28
C ARG A 69 6.19 -8.20 -8.94
N SER A 70 6.23 -8.92 -7.82
CA SER A 70 6.32 -8.32 -6.47
C SER A 70 7.62 -7.56 -6.20
N LEU A 71 8.71 -7.88 -6.93
CA LEU A 71 10.05 -7.30 -6.79
C LEU A 71 10.34 -6.19 -7.83
N ASN A 72 9.29 -5.65 -8.46
CA ASN A 72 9.40 -4.62 -9.49
C ASN A 72 8.66 -3.33 -9.07
N LYS A 73 8.98 -2.79 -7.88
CA LYS A 73 8.35 -1.59 -7.32
C LYS A 73 6.82 -1.62 -7.26
N THR A 74 6.22 -2.81 -7.18
CA THR A 74 4.77 -2.97 -7.01
C THR A 74 4.38 -3.05 -5.54
N GLU A 75 5.31 -3.40 -4.66
CA GLU A 75 5.07 -3.55 -3.23
C GLU A 75 6.08 -2.74 -2.41
N SER A 76 5.56 -2.00 -1.43
CA SER A 76 6.36 -1.34 -0.41
C SER A 76 5.84 -1.67 0.99
N TYR A 77 6.73 -1.64 1.96
CA TYR A 77 6.41 -1.92 3.34
C TYR A 77 6.73 -0.75 4.26
N ALA A 78 6.12 -0.74 5.45
CA ALA A 78 6.46 0.19 6.51
C ALA A 78 6.43 -0.53 7.87
N GLU A 79 7.17 0.05 8.83
CA GLU A 79 7.23 -0.39 10.23
C GLU A 79 7.65 -1.86 10.40
N PHE A 80 8.95 -2.12 10.30
CA PHE A 80 9.51 -3.44 10.57
C PHE A 80 9.37 -3.80 12.05
N ASN A 81 8.79 -4.97 12.33
CA ASN A 81 8.74 -5.55 13.66
C ASN A 81 9.95 -6.47 13.85
N SER A 82 10.94 -6.04 14.65
CA SER A 82 12.18 -6.78 14.88
C SER A 82 11.99 -8.09 15.64
N GLU A 83 10.97 -8.19 16.49
CA GLU A 83 10.65 -9.41 17.26
C GLU A 83 10.01 -10.47 16.38
N LYS A 84 9.06 -10.07 15.54
CA LYS A 84 8.30 -10.99 14.67
C LYS A 84 8.90 -11.17 13.28
N LYS A 85 9.92 -10.39 12.93
CA LYS A 85 10.65 -10.43 11.65
C LYS A 85 9.76 -10.22 10.41
N TYR A 86 8.78 -9.32 10.51
CA TYR A 86 7.95 -8.92 9.37
C TYR A 86 7.58 -7.44 9.44
N TYR A 87 7.15 -6.87 8.31
CA TYR A 87 6.63 -5.50 8.25
C TYR A 87 5.13 -5.44 8.58
N GLU A 88 4.75 -4.54 9.49
CA GLU A 88 3.38 -4.45 9.99
C GLU A 88 2.40 -3.86 8.95
N ILE A 89 2.91 -3.09 7.98
CA ILE A 89 2.12 -2.46 6.92
C ILE A 89 2.70 -2.86 5.56
N ARG A 90 1.82 -3.30 4.67
CA ARG A 90 2.11 -3.55 3.26
C ARG A 90 1.21 -2.67 2.39
N ILE A 91 1.80 -2.02 1.40
CA ILE A 91 1.15 -1.19 0.40
C ILE A 91 1.51 -1.78 -0.98
N CYS A 92 0.49 -2.11 -1.77
CA CYS A 92 0.67 -2.83 -3.02
C CYS A 92 -0.07 -2.12 -4.15
N PHE A 93 0.66 -1.70 -5.17
CA PHE A 93 0.11 -1.23 -6.44
C PHE A 93 -0.36 -2.44 -7.25
N ILE A 94 -1.66 -2.54 -7.51
CA ILE A 94 -2.27 -3.62 -8.28
C ILE A 94 -2.74 -3.04 -9.61
N GLU A 95 -1.86 -3.11 -10.61
CA GLU A 95 -2.08 -2.50 -11.92
C GLU A 95 -3.36 -3.00 -12.61
N GLU A 96 -3.65 -4.29 -12.55
CA GLU A 96 -4.81 -4.89 -13.21
C GLU A 96 -6.14 -4.44 -12.60
N LEU A 97 -6.11 -3.94 -11.36
CA LEU A 97 -7.27 -3.46 -10.62
C LEU A 97 -7.28 -1.94 -10.46
N ASN A 98 -6.30 -1.23 -11.04
CA ASN A 98 -6.19 0.23 -10.98
C ASN A 98 -6.24 0.81 -9.55
N VAL A 99 -5.66 0.10 -8.58
CA VAL A 99 -5.78 0.41 -7.15
C VAL A 99 -4.48 0.16 -6.41
N ILE A 100 -4.28 0.91 -5.33
CA ILE A 100 -3.28 0.56 -4.32
C ILE A 100 -4.02 -0.04 -3.13
N SER A 101 -3.68 -1.27 -2.77
CA SER A 101 -4.22 -1.96 -1.60
C SER A 101 -3.30 -1.76 -0.39
N ILE A 102 -3.89 -1.49 0.78
CA ILE A 102 -3.18 -1.33 2.04
C ILE A 102 -3.68 -2.37 3.04
N THR A 103 -2.77 -3.24 3.46
CA THR A 103 -3.00 -4.26 4.47
C THR A 103 -2.13 -4.01 5.69
N SER A 104 -2.71 -4.16 6.88
CA SER A 104 -2.00 -3.92 8.15
C SER A 104 -2.26 -5.05 9.14
N GLN A 105 -1.18 -5.59 9.71
CA GLN A 105 -1.22 -6.62 10.75
C GLN A 105 -1.50 -6.03 12.15
N LYS A 106 -1.36 -4.71 12.29
CA LYS A 106 -1.73 -3.97 13.51
C LYS A 106 -2.86 -2.98 13.27
N ARG A 107 -3.30 -2.31 14.34
CA ARG A 107 -4.28 -1.22 14.23
C ARG A 107 -3.66 -0.04 13.49
N ILE A 108 -4.35 0.44 12.46
CA ILE A 108 -3.99 1.68 11.75
C ILE A 108 -4.10 2.88 12.71
N THR A 109 -3.03 3.67 12.80
CA THR A 109 -2.94 4.86 13.64
C THR A 109 -3.26 6.12 12.83
N LEU A 110 -3.49 7.26 13.51
CA LEU A 110 -3.62 8.56 12.84
C LEU A 110 -2.41 8.92 12.00
N LYS A 111 -1.18 8.60 12.47
CA LYS A 111 0.06 8.83 11.71
C LYS A 111 0.02 8.11 10.36
N HIS A 112 -0.46 6.87 10.33
CA HIS A 112 -0.57 6.10 9.09
C HIS A 112 -1.62 6.72 8.16
N LEU A 113 -2.79 7.09 8.70
CA LEU A 113 -3.84 7.72 7.90
C LEU A 113 -3.36 9.03 7.27
N LYS A 114 -2.62 9.86 8.02
CA LYS A 114 -2.04 11.10 7.48
C LYS A 114 -1.04 10.82 6.36
N MET A 115 -0.15 9.83 6.54
CA MET A 115 0.80 9.44 5.49
C MET A 115 0.10 8.89 4.23
N LEU A 116 -0.89 8.01 4.41
CA LEU A 116 -1.67 7.44 3.31
C LEU A 116 -2.55 8.48 2.62
N LEU A 117 -3.08 9.46 3.35
CA LEU A 117 -3.84 10.57 2.77
C LEU A 117 -2.93 11.49 1.96
N ASN A 118 -1.73 11.80 2.45
CA ASN A 118 -0.71 12.54 1.69
C ASN A 118 -0.40 11.83 0.37
N MET A 119 -0.19 10.51 0.42
CA MET A 119 0.01 9.68 -0.78
C MET A 119 -1.19 9.75 -1.73
N ALA A 120 -2.41 9.58 -1.24
CA ALA A 120 -3.61 9.65 -2.07
C ALA A 120 -3.72 11.01 -2.77
N ASN A 121 -3.49 12.10 -2.04
CA ASN A 121 -3.51 13.46 -2.58
C ASN A 121 -2.44 13.68 -3.66
N TYR A 122 -1.20 13.22 -3.42
CA TYR A 122 -0.11 13.31 -4.41
C TYR A 122 -0.45 12.57 -5.72
N LEU A 123 -1.17 11.46 -5.61
CA LEU A 123 -1.62 10.64 -6.72
C LEU A 123 -2.90 11.17 -7.38
N ASP A 124 -3.43 12.32 -6.95
CA ASP A 124 -4.74 12.85 -7.34
C ASP A 124 -5.84 11.79 -7.20
N ALA A 125 -5.88 11.09 -6.06
CA ALA A 125 -6.74 9.93 -5.77
C ALA A 125 -7.44 10.04 -4.40
N LEU A 126 -8.33 9.10 -4.11
CA LEU A 126 -9.06 8.99 -2.85
C LEU A 126 -8.42 7.93 -1.95
N LEU A 127 -8.32 8.21 -0.65
CA LEU A 127 -8.11 7.19 0.37
C LEU A 127 -9.47 6.65 0.84
N LEU A 128 -9.66 5.34 0.78
CA LEU A 128 -10.96 4.69 0.95
C LEU A 128 -10.92 3.59 1.99
N ILE A 129 -12.01 3.46 2.76
CA ILE A 129 -12.34 2.27 3.56
C ILE A 129 -13.39 1.46 2.81
N ASP A 130 -13.15 0.17 2.63
CA ASP A 130 -14.04 -0.78 1.93
C ASP A 130 -14.41 -0.32 0.50
N GLY A 131 -13.56 0.50 -0.13
CA GLY A 131 -13.80 1.11 -1.45
C GLY A 131 -14.88 2.21 -1.48
N LYS A 132 -15.49 2.57 -0.35
CA LYS A 132 -16.70 3.42 -0.31
C LYS A 132 -16.54 4.69 0.51
N THR A 133 -16.04 4.57 1.74
CA THR A 133 -15.93 5.69 2.68
C THR A 133 -14.64 6.43 2.42
N VAL A 134 -14.72 7.73 2.11
CA VAL A 134 -13.53 8.56 1.90
C VAL A 134 -12.95 8.93 3.24
N ILE A 135 -11.63 8.78 3.37
CA ILE A 135 -10.84 9.38 4.43
C ILE A 135 -10.24 10.65 3.84
N ASP A 136 -10.79 11.79 4.22
CA ASP A 136 -10.27 13.12 3.90
C ASP A 136 -9.75 13.80 5.18
N GLN A 137 -9.37 15.06 5.04
CA GLN A 137 -8.86 15.85 6.17
C GLN A 137 -9.89 15.99 7.29
N GLN A 138 -11.17 16.21 6.94
CA GLN A 138 -12.25 16.32 7.92
C GLN A 138 -12.44 15.00 8.68
N PHE A 139 -12.38 13.86 7.99
CA PHE A 139 -12.45 12.54 8.61
C PHE A 139 -11.32 12.36 9.65
N ILE A 140 -10.09 12.75 9.32
CA ILE A 140 -8.95 12.68 10.25
C ILE A 140 -9.18 13.58 11.48
N GLU A 141 -9.62 14.82 11.29
CA GLU A 141 -9.90 15.77 12.38
C GLU A 141 -11.04 15.31 13.31
N GLU A 142 -12.06 14.65 12.76
CA GLU A 142 -13.11 14.02 13.54
C GLU A 142 -12.60 12.83 14.35
N LEU A 143 -11.63 12.07 13.83
CA LEU A 143 -11.00 10.98 14.56
C LEU A 143 -10.08 11.48 15.69
N GLU A 144 -9.39 12.60 15.48
CA GLU A 144 -8.57 13.25 16.51
C GLU A 144 -9.40 13.73 17.67
N ARG A 145 -10.56 14.35 17.41
CA ARG A 145 -11.47 14.83 18.46
C ARG A 145 -12.12 13.72 19.29
N LYS A 146 -12.08 12.47 18.83
CA LYS A 146 -12.71 11.31 19.48
C LYS A 146 -11.72 10.42 20.24
N GLN A 147 -10.42 10.76 20.25
CA GLN A 147 -9.40 10.10 21.06
C GLN A 147 -9.22 10.83 22.39
#